data_AF-A0A139NML2-F1
#
_entry.id   AF-A0A139NML2-F1
#
_cell.length_a   1.000
_cell.length_b   1.000
_cell.length_c   1.000
_cell.angle_alpha   90.00
_cell.angle_beta   90.00
_cell.angle_gamma   90.00
#
_symmetry.space_group_name_H-M   'P 1'
#
loop_
_entity.id
_entity.type
_entity.pdbx_description
1 polymer ?
#
loop_
_entity_poly.entity_id
_entity_poly.type
_entity_poly.pdbx_seq_one_letter_code
_entity_poly.pdbx_strand_id
1 'polypeptide(L)'
;MKKKLVASLMIASIILPNVAGVIVTADDTDTQIQQKDQQISQIQSQQDKAQAEVEALQKKVDAISTQQKELETENEKLTKESKELAKEISTLSEDIVARDQALAEQARSAQTDGSATSYISTILDSKDIVDAVSRVNAMREIVSANNEMLEKQKADKEKLAKKQQENQEAINTVWNNKEKLAASAKELTTQQAALKVAQLNLEAEKTTVQSEKQNC
;
A
#
# COMPACT_ATOMS: atom_id res chain seq x y z
N MET A 1 -13.10 -16.10 -13.24
CA MET A 1 -14.28 -16.97 -12.96
C MET A 1 -14.78 -16.64 -11.56
N LYS A 2 -15.94 -15.97 -11.44
CA LYS A 2 -16.47 -15.49 -10.16
C LYS A 2 -17.28 -16.61 -9.50
N LYS A 3 -16.78 -17.22 -8.43
CA LYS A 3 -17.54 -18.19 -7.64
C LYS A 3 -18.55 -17.41 -6.79
N LYS A 4 -19.82 -17.41 -7.22
CA LYS A 4 -20.94 -16.91 -6.43
C LYS A 4 -21.23 -17.94 -5.34
N LEU A 5 -20.87 -17.63 -4.09
CA LEU A 5 -21.32 -18.39 -2.93
C LEU A 5 -22.73 -17.91 -2.59
N VAL A 6 -23.73 -18.69 -3.04
CA VAL A 6 -25.12 -18.52 -2.66
C VAL A 6 -25.23 -19.02 -1.22
N ALA A 7 -25.33 -18.09 -0.26
CA ALA A 7 -25.72 -18.40 1.10
C ALA A 7 -27.21 -18.77 1.10
N SER A 8 -27.52 -20.06 0.99
CA SER A 8 -28.87 -20.56 1.20
C SER A 8 -29.24 -20.38 2.68
N LEU A 9 -30.02 -19.34 2.96
CA LEU A 9 -30.84 -19.27 4.17
C LEU A 9 -31.78 -20.47 4.18
N MET A 10 -31.50 -21.49 5.00
CA MET A 10 -32.54 -22.39 5.49
C MET A 10 -32.85 -22.01 6.92
N ILE A 11 -33.86 -21.15 7.09
CA ILE A 11 -34.57 -21.02 8.35
C ILE A 11 -35.46 -22.26 8.45
N ALA A 12 -34.96 -23.32 9.10
CA ALA A 12 -35.79 -24.47 9.45
C ALA A 12 -36.57 -24.12 10.72
N SER A 13 -37.66 -23.37 10.58
CA SER A 13 -38.67 -23.20 11.62
C SER A 13 -39.38 -24.54 11.81
N ILE A 14 -38.94 -25.34 12.78
CA ILE A 14 -39.67 -26.56 13.17
C ILE A 14 -40.93 -26.10 13.92
N ILE A 15 -42.08 -26.15 13.25
CA ILE A 15 -43.40 -26.00 13.89
C ILE A 15 -43.74 -27.35 14.52
N LEU A 16 -43.82 -27.40 15.86
CA LEU A 16 -44.30 -28.56 16.60
C LEU A 16 -45.84 -28.60 16.65
N PRO A 17 -46.49 -29.75 16.37
CA PRO A 17 -47.87 -29.98 16.77
C PRO A 17 -47.96 -30.31 18.28
N ASN A 18 -48.89 -29.65 18.97
CA ASN A 18 -49.29 -29.99 20.34
C ASN A 18 -49.83 -31.43 20.37
N VAL A 19 -49.15 -32.37 21.03
CA VAL A 19 -49.69 -33.69 21.35
C VAL A 19 -50.15 -33.71 22.81
N ALA A 20 -51.46 -33.69 22.99
CA ALA A 20 -52.12 -33.92 24.26
C ALA A 20 -52.14 -35.44 24.59
N GLY A 21 -51.61 -35.80 25.76
CA GLY A 21 -51.86 -37.07 26.47
C GLY A 21 -51.28 -38.34 25.84
N VAL A 22 -50.15 -38.83 26.37
CA VAL A 22 -49.67 -40.20 26.13
C VAL A 22 -49.38 -40.88 27.47
N ILE A 23 -49.92 -42.09 27.64
CA ILE A 23 -49.69 -43.00 28.77
C ILE A 23 -48.31 -43.64 28.56
N VAL A 24 -47.41 -43.48 29.53
CA VAL A 24 -45.99 -43.85 29.44
C VAL A 24 -45.79 -45.34 29.74
N THR A 25 -45.13 -46.05 28.83
CA THR A 25 -44.52 -47.37 29.08
C THR A 25 -42.99 -47.22 29.07
N ALA A 26 -42.26 -48.01 29.86
CA ALA A 26 -40.82 -47.81 30.10
C ALA A 26 -39.95 -47.94 28.82
N ASP A 27 -40.30 -48.86 27.92
CA ASP A 27 -39.57 -49.11 26.65
C ASP A 27 -39.67 -47.92 25.67
N ASP A 28 -40.77 -47.17 25.75
CA ASP A 28 -41.00 -45.96 24.96
C ASP A 28 -40.25 -44.74 25.53
N THR A 29 -39.99 -44.73 26.84
CA THR A 29 -39.25 -43.64 27.50
C THR A 29 -37.76 -43.71 27.15
N ASP A 30 -37.15 -44.89 27.23
CA ASP A 30 -35.73 -45.07 26.86
C ASP A 30 -35.49 -44.78 25.37
N THR A 31 -36.45 -45.12 24.51
CA THR A 31 -36.40 -44.80 23.08
C THR A 31 -36.48 -43.29 22.83
N GLN A 32 -37.36 -42.59 23.55
CA GLN A 32 -37.47 -41.12 23.47
C GLN A 32 -36.20 -40.42 23.99
N ILE A 33 -35.60 -40.92 25.07
CA ILE A 33 -34.32 -40.41 25.59
C ILE A 33 -33.20 -40.58 24.56
N GLN A 34 -33.07 -41.76 23.95
CA GLN A 34 -32.06 -41.97 22.90
C GLN A 34 -32.26 -41.04 21.68
N GLN A 35 -33.50 -40.79 21.27
CA GLN A 35 -33.79 -39.85 20.19
C GLN A 35 -33.42 -38.42 20.57
N LYS A 36 -33.71 -38.01 21.81
CA LYS A 36 -33.31 -36.70 22.34
C LYS A 36 -31.80 -36.54 22.46
N ASP A 37 -31.08 -37.56 22.91
CA ASP A 37 -29.62 -37.55 22.97
C ASP A 37 -28.99 -37.42 21.58
N GLN A 38 -29.53 -38.13 20.57
CA GLN A 38 -29.08 -37.98 19.18
C GLN A 38 -29.34 -36.57 18.64
N GLN A 39 -30.51 -35.98 18.93
CA GLN A 39 -30.82 -34.60 18.57
C GLN A 39 -29.85 -33.61 19.23
N ILE A 40 -29.62 -33.74 20.54
CA ILE A 40 -28.68 -32.88 21.28
C ILE A 40 -27.27 -32.99 20.69
N SER A 41 -26.81 -34.21 20.38
CA SER A 41 -25.49 -34.44 19.77
C SER A 41 -25.38 -33.79 18.38
N GLN A 42 -26.42 -33.90 17.55
CA GLN A 42 -26.46 -33.23 16.25
C GLN A 42 -26.40 -31.70 16.38
N ILE A 43 -27.17 -31.12 17.30
CA ILE A 43 -27.18 -29.67 17.51
C ILE A 43 -25.83 -29.21 18.07
N GLN A 44 -25.21 -29.96 18.99
CA GLN A 44 -23.84 -29.65 19.47
C GLN A 44 -22.82 -29.65 18.32
N SER A 45 -22.90 -30.62 17.40
CA SER A 45 -22.05 -30.63 16.22
C SER A 45 -22.29 -29.43 15.28
N GLN A 46 -23.52 -28.97 15.16
CA GLN A 46 -23.85 -27.77 14.38
C GLN A 46 -23.33 -26.51 15.07
N GLN A 47 -23.46 -26.41 16.39
CA GLN A 47 -22.88 -25.35 17.22
C GLN A 47 -21.36 -25.24 17.06
N ASP A 48 -20.64 -26.37 17.08
CA ASP A 48 -19.17 -26.38 16.88
C ASP A 48 -18.79 -25.87 15.48
N LYS A 49 -19.56 -26.23 14.45
CA LYS A 49 -19.35 -25.72 13.09
C LYS A 49 -19.62 -24.22 13.00
N ALA A 50 -20.71 -23.74 13.61
CA ALA A 50 -21.04 -22.32 13.65
C ALA A 50 -19.97 -21.51 14.40
N GLN A 51 -19.46 -22.03 15.51
CA GLN A 51 -18.35 -21.42 16.26
C GLN A 51 -17.08 -21.34 15.40
N ALA A 52 -16.73 -22.41 14.69
CA ALA A 52 -15.58 -22.41 13.78
C ALA A 52 -15.75 -21.40 12.62
N GLU A 53 -16.97 -21.22 12.10
CA GLU A 53 -17.26 -20.22 11.06
C GLU A 53 -17.09 -18.79 11.60
N VAL A 54 -17.60 -18.50 12.80
CA VAL A 54 -17.41 -17.20 13.47
C VAL A 54 -15.92 -16.89 13.65
N GLU A 55 -15.14 -17.85 14.15
CA GLU A 55 -13.69 -17.67 14.33
C GLU A 55 -12.96 -17.44 13.01
N ALA A 56 -13.35 -18.16 11.95
CA ALA A 56 -12.77 -17.96 10.63
C ALA A 56 -13.11 -16.59 10.04
N LEU A 57 -14.35 -16.11 10.22
CA LEU A 57 -14.76 -14.76 9.79
C LEU A 57 -14.06 -13.67 10.59
N GLN A 58 -13.93 -13.83 11.92
CA GLN A 58 -13.21 -12.89 12.78
C GLN A 58 -11.75 -12.75 12.32
N LYS A 59 -11.05 -13.87 12.09
CA LYS A 59 -9.67 -13.85 11.57
C LYS A 59 -9.54 -13.10 10.25
N LYS A 60 -10.51 -13.24 9.34
CA LYS A 60 -10.52 -12.49 8.07
C LYS A 60 -10.73 -10.99 8.29
N VAL A 61 -11.66 -10.60 9.16
CA VAL A 61 -11.90 -9.21 9.54
C VAL A 61 -10.63 -8.59 10.11
N ASP A 62 -9.96 -9.28 11.04
CA ASP A 62 -8.73 -8.80 11.68
C ASP A 62 -7.57 -8.67 10.67
N ALA A 63 -7.44 -9.64 9.77
CA ALA A 63 -6.42 -9.61 8.71
C ALA A 63 -6.64 -8.43 7.75
N ILE A 64 -7.88 -8.19 7.30
CA ILE A 64 -8.21 -7.07 6.43
C ILE A 64 -7.95 -5.74 7.15
N SER A 65 -8.37 -5.62 8.42
CA SER A 65 -8.15 -4.40 9.20
C SER A 65 -6.66 -4.10 9.42
N THR A 66 -5.86 -5.15 9.67
CA THR A 66 -4.39 -5.01 9.80
C THR A 66 -3.77 -4.54 8.49
N GLN A 67 -4.14 -5.17 7.37
CA GLN A 67 -3.65 -4.79 6.04
C GLN A 67 -4.03 -3.35 5.68
N GLN A 68 -5.23 -2.88 6.03
CA GLN A 68 -5.62 -1.49 5.81
C GLN A 68 -4.70 -0.52 6.56
N LYS A 69 -4.43 -0.80 7.84
CA LYS A 69 -3.55 0.04 8.66
C LYS A 69 -2.12 0.09 8.12
N GLU A 70 -1.60 -1.05 7.64
CA GLU A 70 -0.28 -1.12 7.02
C GLU A 70 -0.22 -0.26 5.74
N LEU A 71 -1.22 -0.38 4.85
CA LEU A 71 -1.31 0.42 3.63
C LEU A 71 -1.47 1.92 3.90
N GLU A 72 -2.22 2.30 4.94
CA GLU A 72 -2.34 3.70 5.38
C GLU A 72 -1.00 4.25 5.86
N THR A 73 -0.29 3.49 6.70
CA THR A 73 1.03 3.87 7.22
C THR A 73 2.06 3.99 6.07
N GLU A 74 2.04 3.05 5.14
CA GLU A 74 2.89 3.09 3.94
C GLU A 74 2.60 4.33 3.08
N ASN A 75 1.31 4.64 2.87
CA ASN A 75 0.90 5.82 2.10
C ASN A 75 1.33 7.13 2.75
N GLU A 76 1.22 7.25 4.08
CA GLU A 76 1.70 8.43 4.81
C GLU A 76 3.21 8.62 4.63
N LYS A 77 3.97 7.53 4.77
CA LYS A 77 5.42 7.54 4.54
C LYS A 77 5.76 7.96 3.10
N LEU A 78 5.17 7.30 2.10
CA LEU A 78 5.42 7.60 0.69
C LEU A 78 5.01 9.02 0.30
N THR A 79 3.93 9.54 0.88
CA THR A 79 3.50 10.93 0.64
C THR A 79 4.52 11.93 1.19
N LYS A 80 5.09 11.65 2.36
CA LYS A 80 6.16 12.48 2.94
C LYS A 80 7.43 12.42 2.10
N GLU A 81 7.85 11.22 1.70
CA GLU A 81 9.01 11.03 0.83
C GLU A 81 8.84 11.73 -0.52
N SER A 82 7.67 11.60 -1.14
CA SER A 82 7.32 12.28 -2.39
C SER A 82 7.40 13.82 -2.26
N LYS A 83 6.97 14.37 -1.12
CA LYS A 83 7.07 15.82 -0.87
C LYS A 83 8.52 16.29 -0.73
N GLU A 84 9.38 15.52 -0.07
CA GLU A 84 10.80 15.87 0.03
C GLU A 84 11.50 15.71 -1.33
N LEU A 85 11.21 14.63 -2.07
CA LEU A 85 11.72 14.44 -3.44
C LEU A 85 11.29 15.59 -4.36
N ALA A 86 10.05 16.06 -4.27
CA ALA A 86 9.59 17.20 -5.07
C ALA A 86 10.37 18.49 -4.79
N LYS A 87 10.72 18.76 -3.52
CA LYS A 87 11.59 19.90 -3.17
C LYS A 87 12.99 19.74 -3.74
N GLU A 88 13.58 18.57 -3.56
CA GLU A 88 14.93 18.27 -4.07
C GLU A 88 14.98 18.37 -5.60
N ILE A 89 13.94 17.91 -6.30
CA ILE A 89 13.78 18.04 -7.75
C ILE A 89 13.72 19.52 -8.14
N SER A 90 12.95 20.36 -7.43
CA SER A 90 12.84 21.79 -7.71
C SER A 90 14.19 22.48 -7.59
N THR A 91 14.87 22.32 -6.45
CA THR A 91 16.20 22.91 -6.23
C THR A 91 17.21 22.44 -7.26
N LEU A 92 17.25 21.13 -7.55
CA LEU A 92 18.16 20.57 -8.54
C LEU A 92 17.87 21.10 -9.95
N SER A 93 16.59 21.26 -10.31
CA SER A 93 16.18 21.83 -11.59
C SER A 93 16.58 23.30 -11.72
N GLU A 94 16.41 24.10 -10.66
CA GLU A 94 16.84 25.50 -10.62
C GLU A 94 18.36 25.61 -10.79
N ASP A 95 19.13 24.79 -10.06
CA ASP A 95 20.59 24.72 -10.16
C ASP A 95 21.05 24.33 -11.57
N ILE A 96 20.39 23.35 -12.19
CA ILE A 96 20.68 22.91 -13.56
C ILE A 96 20.43 24.06 -14.54
N VAL A 97 19.30 24.77 -14.44
CA VAL A 97 18.96 25.89 -15.34
C VAL A 97 19.95 27.04 -15.19
N ALA A 98 20.27 27.43 -13.96
CA ALA A 98 21.25 28.48 -13.69
C ALA A 98 22.63 28.11 -14.25
N ARG A 99 23.06 26.86 -14.08
CA ARG A 99 24.33 26.36 -14.61
C ARG A 99 24.34 26.28 -16.13
N ASP A 100 23.22 25.89 -16.75
CA ASP A 100 23.07 25.82 -18.21
C ASP A 100 23.22 27.21 -18.83
N GLN A 101 22.62 28.24 -18.22
CA GLN A 101 22.75 29.63 -18.65
C GLN A 101 24.20 30.13 -18.54
N ALA A 102 24.85 29.88 -17.41
CA ALA A 102 26.24 30.28 -17.21
C ALA A 102 27.21 29.57 -18.17
N LEU A 103 27.02 28.26 -18.40
CA LEU A 103 27.78 27.50 -19.40
C LEU A 103 27.55 28.03 -20.82
N ALA A 104 26.31 28.42 -21.17
CA ALA A 104 25.99 28.99 -22.46
C ALA A 104 26.64 30.37 -22.67
N GLU A 105 26.69 31.21 -21.63
CA GLU A 105 27.37 32.51 -21.67
C GLU A 105 28.88 32.33 -21.81
N GLN A 106 29.48 31.42 -21.04
CA GLN A 106 30.90 31.07 -21.17
C GLN A 106 31.23 30.53 -22.56
N ALA A 107 30.39 29.64 -23.11
CA ALA A 107 30.56 29.12 -24.46
C ALA A 107 30.46 30.22 -25.52
N ARG A 108 29.54 31.18 -25.36
CA ARG A 108 29.40 32.32 -26.26
C ARG A 108 30.61 33.24 -26.19
N SER A 109 31.07 33.64 -25.00
CA SER A 109 32.27 34.47 -24.83
C SER A 109 33.51 33.79 -25.42
N ALA A 110 33.68 32.48 -25.18
CA ALA A 110 34.75 31.72 -25.81
C ALA A 110 34.67 31.68 -27.35
N GLN A 111 33.47 31.79 -27.93
CA GLN A 111 33.29 31.85 -29.39
C GLN A 111 33.45 33.28 -29.96
N THR A 112 32.96 34.30 -29.25
CA THR A 112 32.96 35.70 -29.73
C THR A 112 34.24 36.45 -29.40
N ASP A 113 34.70 36.34 -28.16
CA ASP A 113 35.90 37.02 -27.64
C ASP A 113 37.14 36.12 -27.82
N GLY A 114 36.90 34.83 -28.02
CA GLY A 114 37.87 33.75 -27.95
C GLY A 114 38.22 33.07 -29.26
N SER A 115 38.17 33.78 -30.40
CA SER A 115 38.76 33.22 -31.62
C SER A 115 40.20 32.76 -31.33
N ALA A 116 40.66 31.64 -31.93
CA ALA A 116 42.01 31.13 -31.68
C ALA A 116 43.07 32.24 -31.86
N THR A 117 42.83 33.17 -32.79
CA THR A 117 43.65 34.36 -33.02
C THR A 117 43.64 35.34 -31.84
N SER A 118 42.50 35.57 -31.18
CA SER A 118 42.32 36.48 -30.03
C SER A 118 42.96 35.95 -28.74
N TYR A 119 42.84 34.64 -28.47
CA TYR A 119 43.53 34.04 -27.31
C TYR A 119 45.04 33.93 -27.53
N ILE A 120 45.47 33.57 -28.76
CA ILE A 120 46.89 33.56 -29.11
C ILE A 120 47.46 34.98 -29.04
N SER A 121 46.76 36.00 -29.56
CA SER A 121 47.23 37.39 -29.47
C SER A 121 47.30 37.87 -28.03
N THR A 122 46.38 37.50 -27.15
CA THR A 122 46.43 37.88 -25.72
C THR A 122 47.63 37.30 -24.98
N ILE A 123 48.14 36.13 -25.41
CA ILE A 123 49.37 35.53 -24.88
C ILE A 123 50.60 36.19 -25.54
N LEU A 124 50.54 36.49 -26.83
CA LEU A 124 51.62 37.15 -27.58
C LEU A 124 51.82 38.62 -27.20
N ASP A 125 50.76 39.32 -26.76
CA ASP A 125 50.76 40.70 -26.28
C ASP A 125 51.09 40.81 -24.78
N SER A 126 51.60 39.74 -24.18
CA SER A 126 52.04 39.74 -22.78
C SER A 126 53.29 40.61 -22.57
N LYS A 127 53.44 41.18 -21.38
CA LYS A 127 54.53 42.14 -21.08
C LYS A 127 55.90 41.47 -21.03
N ASP A 128 55.94 40.20 -20.65
CA ASP A 128 57.14 39.36 -20.54
C ASP A 128 56.76 37.86 -20.50
N ILE A 129 57.78 36.99 -20.48
CA ILE A 129 57.60 35.52 -20.45
C ILE A 129 56.86 35.07 -19.18
N VAL A 130 56.98 35.79 -18.06
CA VAL A 130 56.32 35.43 -16.79
C VAL A 130 54.82 35.74 -16.87
N ASP A 131 54.44 36.86 -17.48
CA ASP A 131 53.04 37.22 -17.78
C ASP A 131 52.42 36.22 -18.77
N ALA A 132 53.15 35.82 -19.82
CA ALA A 132 52.69 34.80 -20.77
C ALA A 132 52.36 33.45 -20.10
N VAL A 133 53.27 32.96 -19.24
CA VAL A 133 53.08 31.69 -18.50
C VAL A 133 51.92 31.80 -17.51
N SER A 134 51.77 32.95 -16.84
CA SER A 134 50.67 33.19 -15.90
C SER A 134 49.31 33.17 -16.61
N ARG A 135 49.21 33.78 -17.79
CA ARG A 135 47.98 33.75 -18.62
C ARG A 135 47.65 32.34 -19.11
N VAL A 136 48.65 31.54 -19.50
CA VAL A 136 48.44 30.13 -19.88
C VAL A 136 47.93 29.30 -18.71
N ASN A 137 48.48 29.50 -17.50
CA ASN A 137 48.02 28.80 -16.30
C ASN A 137 46.59 29.21 -15.92
N ALA A 138 46.26 30.51 -15.98
CA ALA A 138 44.90 30.99 -15.77
C ALA A 138 43.91 30.42 -16.80
N MET A 139 44.32 30.32 -18.07
CA MET A 139 43.50 29.72 -19.13
C MET A 139 43.24 28.22 -18.87
N ARG A 140 44.27 27.48 -18.40
CA ARG A 140 44.13 26.08 -18.00
C ARG A 140 43.17 25.92 -16.81
N GLU A 141 43.26 26.82 -15.83
CA GLU A 141 42.37 26.82 -14.67
C GLU A 141 40.91 27.09 -15.07
N ILE A 142 40.66 28.07 -15.95
CA ILE A 142 39.32 28.34 -16.52
C ILE A 142 38.77 27.10 -17.23
N VAL A 143 39.57 26.47 -18.10
CA VAL A 143 39.15 25.26 -18.82
C VAL A 143 38.86 24.11 -17.86
N SER A 144 39.68 23.94 -16.81
CA SER A 144 39.44 22.92 -15.78
C SER A 144 38.12 23.16 -15.04
N ALA A 145 37.88 24.39 -14.59
CA ALA A 145 36.64 24.76 -13.90
C ALA A 145 35.40 24.57 -14.80
N ASN A 146 35.49 24.89 -16.09
CA ASN A 146 34.41 24.67 -17.04
C ASN A 146 34.13 23.18 -17.26
N ASN A 147 35.17 22.34 -17.32
CA ASN A 147 35.01 20.89 -17.41
C ASN A 147 34.35 20.33 -16.14
N GLU A 148 34.76 20.76 -14.95
CA GLU A 148 34.12 20.37 -13.68
C GLU A 148 32.64 20.77 -13.64
N MET A 149 32.31 21.97 -14.14
CA MET A 149 30.95 22.46 -14.23
C MET A 149 30.09 21.62 -15.19
N LEU A 150 30.65 21.19 -16.32
CA LEU A 150 29.98 20.29 -17.28
C LEU A 150 29.76 18.89 -16.69
N GLU A 151 30.75 18.31 -16.01
CA GLU A 151 30.60 17.01 -15.36
C GLU A 151 29.56 17.07 -14.23
N LYS A 152 29.56 18.15 -13.43
CA LYS A 152 28.52 18.38 -12.43
C LYS A 152 27.14 18.53 -13.07
N GLN A 153 27.04 19.26 -14.19
CA GLN A 153 25.78 19.42 -14.93
C GLN A 153 25.23 18.08 -15.42
N LYS A 154 26.10 17.21 -15.93
CA LYS A 154 25.72 15.87 -16.36
C LYS A 154 25.24 15.02 -15.19
N ALA A 155 26.01 14.97 -14.10
CA ALA A 155 25.65 14.23 -12.89
C ALA A 155 24.32 14.70 -12.28
N ASP A 156 24.10 16.02 -12.24
CA ASP A 156 22.86 16.60 -11.74
C ASP A 156 21.66 16.25 -12.64
N LYS A 157 21.81 16.25 -13.97
CA LYS A 157 20.76 15.82 -14.91
C LYS A 157 20.40 14.33 -14.73
N GLU A 158 21.39 13.47 -14.54
CA GLU A 158 21.18 12.04 -14.25
C GLU A 158 20.46 11.85 -12.90
N LYS A 159 20.91 12.58 -11.86
CA LYS A 159 20.28 12.57 -10.54
C LYS A 159 18.84 13.09 -10.57
N LEU A 160 18.56 14.12 -11.38
CA LEU A 160 17.21 14.66 -11.58
C LEU A 160 16.28 13.60 -12.17
N ALA A 161 16.71 12.94 -13.25
CA ALA A 161 15.92 11.88 -13.90
C ALA A 161 15.61 10.74 -12.91
N LYS A 162 16.62 10.31 -12.14
CA LYS A 162 16.43 9.27 -11.12
C LYS A 162 15.42 9.69 -10.05
N LYS A 163 15.55 10.91 -9.50
CA LYS A 163 14.61 11.42 -8.48
C LYS A 163 13.19 11.58 -9.02
N GLN A 164 13.04 12.02 -10.26
CA GLN A 164 11.73 12.10 -10.92
C GLN A 164 11.09 10.72 -11.05
N GLN A 165 11.86 9.71 -11.44
CA GLN A 165 11.39 8.32 -11.51
C GLN A 165 10.99 7.79 -10.12
N GLU A 166 11.87 7.91 -9.13
CA GLU A 166 11.60 7.49 -7.73
C GLU A 166 10.31 8.15 -7.19
N ASN A 167 10.14 9.45 -7.44
CA ASN A 167 8.95 10.19 -7.02
C ASN A 167 7.68 9.71 -7.74
N GLN A 168 7.77 9.42 -9.04
CA GLN A 168 6.64 8.90 -9.82
C GLN A 168 6.23 7.51 -9.35
N GLU A 169 7.19 6.63 -9.04
CA GLU A 169 6.95 5.31 -8.49
C GLU A 169 6.27 5.38 -7.11
N ALA A 170 6.69 6.31 -6.25
CA ALA A 170 6.05 6.58 -4.96
C ALA A 170 4.58 7.03 -5.15
N ILE A 171 4.32 7.98 -6.06
CA ILE A 171 2.96 8.46 -6.36
C ILE A 171 2.07 7.34 -6.90
N ASN A 172 2.59 6.53 -7.82
CA ASN A 172 1.86 5.39 -8.39
C ASN A 172 1.51 4.36 -7.30
N THR A 173 2.45 4.08 -6.41
CA THR A 173 2.24 3.16 -5.28
C THR A 173 1.16 3.68 -4.34
N VAL A 174 1.19 4.97 -3.99
CA VAL A 174 0.15 5.60 -3.17
C VAL A 174 -1.23 5.46 -3.82
N TRP A 175 -1.32 5.69 -5.13
CA TRP A 175 -2.58 5.57 -5.86
C TRP A 175 -3.11 4.14 -5.87
N ASN A 176 -2.26 3.16 -6.17
CA ASN A 176 -2.61 1.73 -6.12
C ASN A 176 -3.06 1.29 -4.72
N ASN A 177 -2.37 1.77 -3.67
CA ASN A 177 -2.74 1.48 -2.30
C ASN A 177 -4.09 2.11 -1.93
N LYS A 178 -4.43 3.30 -2.42
CA LYS A 178 -5.77 3.89 -2.25
C LYS A 178 -6.87 3.06 -2.89
N GLU A 179 -6.63 2.50 -4.08
CA GLU A 179 -7.59 1.58 -4.70
C GLU A 179 -7.77 0.31 -3.87
N LYS A 180 -6.67 -0.30 -3.40
CA LYS A 180 -6.70 -1.47 -2.52
C LYS A 180 -7.44 -1.18 -1.21
N LEU A 181 -7.22 -0.01 -0.60
CA LEU A 181 -7.93 0.43 0.61
C LEU A 181 -9.44 0.54 0.37
N ALA A 182 -9.85 1.14 -0.76
CA ALA A 182 -11.27 1.26 -1.11
C ALA A 182 -11.93 -0.10 -1.36
N ALA A 183 -11.22 -1.03 -2.02
CA ALA A 183 -11.69 -2.40 -2.20
C ALA A 183 -11.78 -3.14 -0.85
N SER A 184 -10.75 -3.04 -0.02
CA SER A 184 -10.68 -3.67 1.31
C SER A 184 -11.75 -3.13 2.25
N ALA A 185 -12.11 -1.85 2.16
CA ALA A 185 -13.19 -1.26 2.98
C ALA A 185 -14.56 -1.90 2.66
N LYS A 186 -14.85 -2.10 1.37
CA LYS A 186 -16.08 -2.79 0.93
C LYS A 186 -16.09 -4.25 1.39
N GLU A 187 -14.95 -4.93 1.27
CA GLU A 187 -14.81 -6.30 1.74
C GLU A 187 -14.96 -6.38 3.27
N LEU A 188 -14.33 -5.49 4.03
CA LEU A 188 -14.42 -5.43 5.49
C LEU A 188 -15.87 -5.26 5.94
N THR A 189 -16.62 -4.33 5.35
CA THR A 189 -18.04 -4.13 5.68
C THR A 189 -18.85 -5.40 5.41
N THR A 190 -18.57 -6.10 4.31
CA THR A 190 -19.24 -7.36 3.97
C THR A 190 -18.91 -8.46 4.98
N GLN A 191 -17.64 -8.61 5.35
CA GLN A 191 -17.20 -9.63 6.31
C GLN A 191 -17.72 -9.33 7.73
N GLN A 192 -17.77 -8.06 8.14
CA GLN A 192 -18.36 -7.65 9.42
C GLN A 192 -19.85 -7.96 9.50
N ALA A 193 -20.59 -7.72 8.41
CA ALA A 193 -22.01 -8.08 8.34
C ALA A 193 -22.19 -9.61 8.43
N ALA A 194 -21.40 -10.38 7.67
CA ALA A 194 -21.43 -11.84 7.72
C ALA A 194 -21.07 -12.38 9.12
N LEU A 195 -20.02 -11.83 9.74
CA LEU A 195 -19.62 -12.17 11.10
C LEU A 195 -20.74 -11.90 12.11
N LYS A 196 -21.40 -10.74 12.03
CA LYS A 196 -22.53 -10.41 12.91
C LYS A 196 -23.69 -11.38 12.74
N VAL A 197 -24.01 -11.77 11.51
CA VAL A 197 -25.04 -12.78 11.24
C VAL A 197 -24.64 -14.13 11.83
N ALA A 198 -23.40 -14.57 11.63
CA ALA A 198 -22.90 -15.84 12.17
C ALA A 198 -22.92 -15.86 13.71
N GLN A 199 -22.56 -14.74 14.35
CA GLN A 199 -22.64 -14.59 15.81
C GLN A 199 -24.08 -14.67 16.33
N LEU A 200 -25.03 -14.03 15.65
CA LEU A 200 -26.44 -14.10 16.02
C LEU A 200 -27.00 -15.52 15.86
N ASN A 201 -26.63 -16.22 14.78
CA ASN A 201 -27.05 -17.60 14.56
C ASN A 201 -26.50 -18.55 15.62
N LEU A 202 -25.21 -18.42 15.95
CA LEU A 202 -24.57 -19.20 17.00
C LEU A 202 -25.24 -18.98 18.37
N GLU A 203 -25.62 -17.75 18.70
CA GLU A 203 -26.30 -17.44 19.97
C GLU A 203 -27.72 -18.01 20.02
N ALA A 204 -28.44 -17.97 18.91
CA ALA A 204 -29.74 -18.62 18.77
C ALA A 204 -29.61 -20.14 18.97
N GLU A 205 -28.62 -20.77 18.35
CA GLU A 205 -28.36 -22.20 18.43
C GLU A 205 -27.96 -22.63 19.85
N LYS A 206 -27.13 -21.86 20.55
CA LYS A 206 -26.82 -22.06 21.98
C LYS A 206 -28.08 -22.05 22.84
N THR A 207 -28.99 -21.12 22.57
CA THR A 207 -30.26 -20.99 23.31
C THR A 207 -31.16 -22.20 23.07
N THR A 208 -31.21 -22.71 21.82
CA THR A 208 -31.93 -23.94 21.47
C THR A 208 -31.37 -25.15 22.20
N VAL A 209 -30.03 -25.34 22.21
CA VAL A 209 -29.38 -26.44 22.95
C VAL A 209 -29.70 -26.39 24.44
N GLN A 210 -29.62 -25.20 25.06
CA GLN A 210 -29.94 -25.04 26.49
C GLN A 210 -31.40 -25.39 26.78
N SER A 211 -32.32 -24.98 25.91
CA SER A 211 -33.74 -25.28 26.06
C SER A 211 -34.04 -26.78 25.90
N GLU A 212 -33.45 -27.44 24.90
CA GLU A 212 -33.60 -28.90 24.72
C GLU A 212 -33.04 -29.70 25.89
N LYS A 213 -31.91 -29.26 26.48
CA LYS A 213 -31.34 -29.89 27.69
C LYS A 213 -32.19 -29.72 28.95
N GLN A 214 -32.95 -28.63 29.05
CA GLN A 214 -33.85 -28.38 30.19
C GLN A 214 -35.18 -29.14 30.07
N ASN A 215 -35.53 -29.58 28.85
CA ASN A 215 -36.76 -30.29 28.53
C ASN A 215 -36.58 -31.82 28.44
N CYS A 216 -35.39 -32.34 28.77
CA CYS A 216 -35.09 -33.76 28.97
C CYS A 216 -35.01 -34.06 30.47
#